data_AF-A0A831LBP0-F1
#
_entry.id   AF-A0A831LBP0-F1
#
_cell.length_a   1.000
_cell.length_b   1.000
_cell.length_c   1.000
_cell.angle_alpha   90.00
_cell.angle_beta   90.00
_cell.angle_gamma   90.00
#
_symmetry.space_group_name_H-M   'P 1'
#
loop_
_entity.id
_entity.type
_entity.pdbx_description
1 polymer ?
#
loop_
_entity_poly.entity_id
_entity_poly.type
_entity_poly.pdbx_seq_one_letter_code
_entity_poly.pdbx_strand_id
1 'polypeptide(L)'
;MKFIMNTGRTVRQGKHIESKLGKAYGDETGTCYMHPMDMLALGVEANEKVKAFTEVGEVVLMAATDEGLPEGMIFIPYGRHCNAILSPTTHSTGMPDYKDTVVEIVPTDERRKSAAELMEEMGGVPYAEN
;
A
#
# COMPACT_ATOMS: atom_id res chain seq x y z
N MET A 1 15.20 0.49 -2.90
CA MET A 1 15.32 1.83 -3.53
C MET A 1 14.32 2.78 -2.88
N LYS A 2 14.60 4.09 -2.86
CA LYS A 2 13.70 5.09 -2.24
C LYS A 2 12.78 5.72 -3.28
N PHE A 3 11.53 5.93 -2.89
CA PHE A 3 10.48 6.52 -3.71
C PHE A 3 9.71 7.58 -2.92
N ILE A 4 9.06 8.49 -3.63
CA ILE A 4 8.00 9.33 -3.06
C ILE A 4 6.67 8.61 -3.25
N MET A 5 6.04 8.25 -2.15
CA MET A 5 4.75 7.56 -2.11
C MET A 5 3.61 8.56 -2.03
N ASN A 6 2.70 8.45 -3.00
CA ASN A 6 1.41 9.11 -2.97
C ASN A 6 0.28 8.12 -2.74
N THR A 7 -0.78 8.60 -2.09
CA THR A 7 -1.97 7.78 -1.79
C THR A 7 -3.23 8.43 -2.31
N GLY A 8 -4.25 7.62 -2.61
CA GLY A 8 -5.50 8.15 -3.17
C GLY A 8 -6.59 7.11 -3.40
N ARG A 9 -7.67 7.57 -4.03
CA ARG A 9 -8.78 6.70 -4.49
C ARG A 9 -8.47 6.13 -5.86
N THR A 10 -8.95 4.93 -6.12
CA THR A 10 -9.12 4.41 -7.48
C THR A 10 -10.58 4.07 -7.75
N VAL A 11 -10.96 4.01 -9.02
CA VAL A 11 -12.32 3.61 -9.43
C VAL A 11 -12.60 2.16 -9.00
N ARG A 12 -11.61 1.26 -9.12
CA ARG A 12 -11.73 -0.14 -8.69
C ARG A 12 -11.93 -0.26 -7.18
N GLN A 13 -11.21 0.52 -6.39
CA GLN A 13 -11.40 0.60 -4.94
C GLN A 13 -12.83 1.06 -4.62
N GLY A 14 -13.30 2.13 -5.29
CA GLY A 14 -14.65 2.68 -5.10
C GLY A 14 -15.76 1.67 -5.39
N LYS A 15 -15.59 0.83 -6.42
CA LYS A 15 -16.55 -0.23 -6.77
C LYS A 15 -16.76 -1.25 -5.65
N HIS A 16 -15.76 -1.45 -4.79
CA HIS A 16 -15.78 -2.47 -3.73
C HIS A 16 -15.88 -1.87 -2.31
N ILE A 17 -16.19 -0.58 -2.19
CA ILE A 17 -16.14 0.13 -0.90
C ILE A 17 -17.12 -0.41 0.16
N GLU A 18 -18.23 -1.01 -0.26
CA GLU A 18 -19.22 -1.66 0.63
C GLU A 18 -18.73 -3.01 1.16
N SER A 19 -17.68 -3.58 0.57
CA SER A 19 -17.10 -4.87 0.98
C SER A 19 -15.61 -4.71 1.27
N LYS A 20 -15.28 -3.91 2.29
CA LYS A 20 -13.88 -3.60 2.66
C LYS A 20 -13.05 -4.78 3.14
N LEU A 21 -13.70 -5.90 3.51
CA LEU A 21 -13.04 -7.16 3.87
C LEU A 21 -12.97 -8.14 2.68
N GLY A 22 -13.65 -7.83 1.58
CA GLY A 22 -13.66 -8.65 0.39
C GLY A 22 -12.31 -8.65 -0.33
N LYS A 23 -12.01 -9.78 -0.99
CA LYS A 23 -10.77 -9.99 -1.75
C LYS A 23 -10.49 -8.86 -2.74
N ALA A 24 -11.50 -8.41 -3.49
CA ALA A 24 -11.33 -7.38 -4.52
C ALA A 24 -10.90 -6.02 -3.95
N TYR A 25 -11.42 -5.62 -2.78
CA TYR A 25 -10.99 -4.39 -2.11
C TYR A 25 -9.55 -4.51 -1.58
N GLY A 26 -9.23 -5.66 -0.97
CA GLY A 26 -7.88 -5.96 -0.47
C GLY A 26 -6.83 -6.08 -1.57
N ASP A 27 -7.20 -6.62 -2.74
CA ASP A 27 -6.32 -6.70 -3.90
C ASP A 27 -5.96 -5.31 -4.41
N GLU A 28 -6.96 -4.43 -4.58
CA GLU A 28 -6.71 -3.06 -5.04
C GLU A 28 -5.90 -2.25 -4.02
N THR A 29 -6.31 -2.25 -2.74
CA THR A 29 -5.62 -1.47 -1.69
C THR A 29 -4.27 -2.05 -1.27
N GLY A 30 -3.99 -3.29 -1.66
CA GLY A 30 -2.70 -3.95 -1.50
C GLY A 30 -1.83 -3.92 -2.76
N THR A 31 -2.08 -2.99 -3.69
CA THR A 31 -1.28 -2.79 -4.92
C THR A 31 -0.39 -1.56 -4.80
N CYS A 32 0.86 -1.69 -5.24
CA CYS A 32 1.83 -0.62 -5.43
C CYS A 32 1.97 -0.34 -6.93
N TYR A 33 1.47 0.80 -7.39
CA TYR A 33 1.64 1.25 -8.77
C TYR A 33 2.99 1.96 -8.91
N MET A 34 3.75 1.57 -9.93
CA MET A 34 5.11 2.04 -10.18
C MET A 34 5.31 2.32 -11.67
N HIS A 35 6.17 3.27 -12.00
CA HIS A 35 6.57 3.49 -13.39
C HIS A 35 7.36 2.26 -13.92
N PRO A 36 7.20 1.85 -15.19
CA PRO A 36 7.90 0.69 -15.74
C PRO A 36 9.43 0.74 -15.59
N MET A 37 10.04 1.91 -15.70
CA MET A 37 11.50 2.07 -15.55
C MET A 37 11.96 1.85 -14.11
N ASP A 38 11.14 2.22 -13.13
CA ASP A 38 11.44 1.96 -11.71
C ASP A 38 11.33 0.48 -11.39
N MET A 39 10.32 -0.20 -11.96
CA MET A 39 10.17 -1.66 -11.85
C MET A 39 11.36 -2.39 -12.46
N LEU A 40 11.81 -1.96 -13.65
CA LEU A 40 13.01 -2.49 -14.31
C LEU A 40 14.26 -2.27 -13.45
N ALA A 41 14.43 -1.07 -12.87
CA ALA A 41 15.57 -0.76 -12.01
C ALA A 41 15.57 -1.58 -10.70
N LEU A 42 14.39 -1.88 -10.16
CA LEU A 42 14.20 -2.76 -9.01
C LEU A 42 14.36 -4.25 -9.35
N GLY A 43 14.25 -4.63 -10.63
CA GLY A 43 14.20 -6.03 -11.06
C GLY A 43 12.92 -6.74 -10.65
N VAL A 44 11.78 -6.05 -10.71
CA VAL A 44 10.45 -6.56 -10.33
C VAL A 44 9.50 -6.51 -11.53
N GLU A 45 8.69 -7.55 -11.72
CA GLU A 45 7.65 -7.60 -12.74
C GLU A 45 6.25 -7.33 -12.18
N ALA A 46 5.28 -7.05 -13.06
CA ALA A 46 3.90 -6.87 -12.65
C ALA A 46 3.34 -8.17 -12.05
N ASN A 47 2.61 -8.05 -10.94
CA ASN A 47 2.13 -9.17 -10.12
C ASN A 47 3.21 -9.91 -9.31
N GLU A 48 4.40 -9.32 -9.17
CA GLU A 48 5.36 -9.74 -8.15
C GLU A 48 5.19 -8.92 -6.86
N LYS A 49 5.77 -9.42 -5.77
CA LYS A 49 5.60 -8.82 -4.45
C LYS A 49 6.77 -7.92 -4.13
N VAL A 50 6.44 -6.77 -3.56
CA VAL A 50 7.41 -5.81 -3.04
C VAL A 50 7.13 -5.53 -1.58
N LYS A 51 8.19 -5.30 -0.80
CA LYS A 51 8.07 -4.86 0.57
C LYS A 51 8.38 -3.37 0.65
N ALA A 52 7.45 -2.64 1.25
CA ALA A 52 7.52 -1.21 1.48
C ALA A 52 7.81 -0.93 2.95
N PHE A 53 8.76 -0.05 3.24
CA PHE A 53 9.19 0.27 4.59
C PHE A 53 9.29 1.79 4.79
N THR A 54 8.86 2.24 5.96
CA THR A 54 9.09 3.59 6.49
C THR A 54 9.56 3.49 7.94
N GLU A 55 9.77 4.62 8.61
CA GLU A 55 10.06 4.65 10.05
C GLU A 55 8.89 4.13 10.92
N VAL A 56 7.69 4.06 10.36
CA VAL A 56 6.47 3.67 11.07
C VAL A 56 6.29 2.15 11.07
N GLY A 57 6.64 1.50 9.96
CA GLY A 57 6.41 0.08 9.80
C GLY A 57 6.73 -0.41 8.39
N GLU A 58 6.25 -1.61 8.10
CA GLU A 58 6.46 -2.28 6.84
C GLU A 58 5.20 -3.00 6.35
N VAL A 59 5.05 -3.11 5.03
CA VAL A 59 3.94 -3.82 4.41
C VAL A 59 4.38 -4.45 3.09
N VAL A 60 3.92 -5.67 2.83
CA VAL A 60 4.09 -6.33 1.54
C VAL A 60 2.93 -5.94 0.62
N LEU A 61 3.22 -5.62 -0.63
CA LEU A 61 2.27 -5.17 -1.65
C LEU A 61 2.51 -5.94 -2.95
N MET A 62 1.53 -5.88 -3.85
CA MET A 62 1.65 -6.38 -5.21
C MET A 62 2.09 -5.26 -6.15
N ALA A 63 3.14 -5.46 -6.94
CA ALA A 63 3.58 -4.47 -7.92
C ALA A 63 2.66 -4.45 -9.14
N ALA A 64 2.34 -3.26 -9.62
CA ALA A 64 1.63 -3.03 -10.87
C ALA A 64 2.28 -1.86 -11.62
N THR A 65 2.25 -1.94 -12.95
CA THR A 65 2.78 -0.87 -13.80
C THR A 65 1.76 0.27 -13.98
N ASP A 66 2.25 1.51 -13.98
CA ASP A 66 1.50 2.70 -14.35
C ASP A 66 2.42 3.71 -15.06
N GLU A 67 2.26 3.85 -16.38
CA GLU A 67 3.01 4.82 -17.21
C GLU A 67 2.61 6.28 -16.93
N GLY A 68 1.49 6.51 -16.25
CA GLY A 68 1.07 7.84 -15.83
C GLY A 68 1.84 8.39 -14.62
N LEU A 69 2.59 7.54 -13.93
CA LEU A 69 3.42 7.95 -12.80
C LEU A 69 4.80 8.42 -13.27
N PRO A 70 5.29 9.57 -12.82
CA PRO A 70 6.69 9.93 -12.98
C PRO A 70 7.64 8.95 -12.28
N GLU A 71 8.82 8.74 -12.86
CA GLU A 71 9.90 7.95 -12.25
C GLU A 71 10.26 8.47 -10.84
N GLY A 72 10.57 7.55 -9.93
CA GLY A 72 10.84 7.86 -8.53
C GLY A 72 9.58 8.12 -7.69
N MET A 73 8.38 8.05 -8.28
CA MET A 73 7.12 8.10 -7.56
C MET A 73 6.35 6.78 -7.63
N ILE A 74 5.68 6.45 -6.53
CA ILE A 74 4.76 5.33 -6.47
C ILE A 74 3.38 5.78 -6.01
N PHE A 75 2.36 5.00 -6.35
CA PHE A 75 1.01 5.24 -5.88
C PHE A 75 0.45 3.98 -5.22
N ILE A 76 -0.10 4.15 -4.01
CA ILE A 76 -0.79 3.07 -3.30
C ILE A 76 -2.22 3.54 -3.00
N PRO A 77 -3.27 2.82 -3.47
CA PRO A 77 -4.63 3.17 -3.11
C PRO A 77 -4.79 3.11 -1.58
N TYR A 78 -5.38 4.16 -0.99
CA TYR A 78 -5.43 4.23 0.47
C TYR A 78 -6.22 3.04 1.03
N GLY A 79 -5.82 2.55 2.20
CA GLY A 79 -6.43 1.37 2.80
C GLY A 79 -5.61 0.88 3.97
N ARG A 80 -5.97 -0.29 4.49
CA ARG A 80 -5.29 -0.85 5.67
C ARG A 80 -3.82 -1.12 5.41
N HIS A 81 -3.47 -1.62 4.21
CA HIS A 81 -2.08 -1.85 3.80
C HIS A 81 -1.25 -0.57 3.79
N CYS A 82 -1.73 0.48 3.12
CA CYS A 82 -1.04 1.76 3.07
C CYS A 82 -0.89 2.42 4.45
N ASN A 83 -1.93 2.34 5.29
CA ASN A 83 -1.91 2.95 6.61
C ASN A 83 -0.93 2.27 7.58
N ALA A 84 -0.46 1.05 7.29
CA ALA A 84 0.56 0.38 8.09
C ALA A 84 1.94 1.05 8.03
N ILE A 85 2.17 1.92 7.03
CA ILE A 85 3.45 2.57 6.79
C ILE A 85 3.37 4.10 6.78
N LEU A 86 2.19 4.68 7.03
CA LEU A 86 1.97 6.14 7.05
C LEU A 86 2.14 6.71 8.47
N SER A 87 2.79 7.88 8.58
CA SER A 87 2.95 8.56 9.86
C SER A 87 1.60 9.02 10.41
N PRO A 88 1.31 8.78 11.70
CA PRO A 88 0.11 9.29 12.35
C PRO A 88 0.23 10.78 12.74
N THR A 89 1.38 11.41 12.47
CA THR A 89 1.65 12.81 12.84
C THR A 89 0.70 13.75 12.12
N THR A 90 0.04 14.63 12.87
CA THR A 90 -0.98 15.55 12.32
C THR A 90 -0.59 17.02 12.33
N HIS A 91 0.61 17.34 12.84
CA HIS A 91 1.07 18.71 13.05
C HIS A 91 0.07 19.60 13.81
N SER A 92 -0.66 19.02 14.78
CA SER A 92 -1.72 19.68 15.54
C SER A 92 -2.91 20.19 14.72
N THR A 93 -3.12 19.68 13.51
CA THR A 93 -4.26 20.03 12.64
C THR A 93 -5.39 19.00 12.70
N GLY A 94 -5.12 17.82 13.27
CA GLY A 94 -6.05 16.69 13.26
C GLY A 94 -6.02 15.85 11.98
N MET A 95 -5.20 16.22 10.98
CA MET A 95 -5.06 15.50 9.71
C MET A 95 -3.63 14.96 9.52
N PRO A 96 -3.45 13.64 9.35
CA PRO A 96 -2.15 13.07 9.00
C PRO A 96 -1.63 13.45 7.61
N ASP A 97 -0.31 13.33 7.43
CA ASP A 97 0.36 13.48 6.14
C ASP A 97 0.16 12.23 5.28
N TYR A 98 -0.93 12.19 4.51
CA TYR A 98 -1.27 11.04 3.66
C TYR A 98 -0.52 10.98 2.32
N LYS A 99 0.27 12.00 1.99
CA LYS A 99 0.89 12.19 0.67
C LYS A 99 2.36 12.51 0.82
N ASP A 100 3.10 12.33 -0.28
CA ASP A 100 4.51 12.66 -0.41
C ASP A 100 5.40 12.05 0.69
N THR A 101 5.10 10.81 1.08
CA THR A 101 5.88 10.06 2.08
C THR A 101 7.08 9.40 1.43
N VAL A 102 8.28 9.58 1.98
CA VAL A 102 9.46 8.84 1.52
C VAL A 102 9.34 7.39 2.00
N VAL A 103 9.41 6.44 1.06
CA VAL A 103 9.32 5.01 1.33
C VAL A 103 10.49 4.28 0.68
N GLU A 104 10.98 3.24 1.32
CA GLU A 104 11.91 2.30 0.71
C GLU A 104 11.15 1.07 0.20
N ILE A 105 11.44 0.66 -1.04
CA ILE A 105 10.84 -0.50 -1.69
C ILE A 105 11.95 -1.49 -2.05
N VAL A 106 11.74 -2.77 -1.72
CA VAL A 106 12.61 -3.89 -2.13
C VAL A 106 11.78 -5.06 -2.69
N PRO A 107 12.32 -5.87 -3.62
CA PRO A 107 11.70 -7.13 -4.02
C PRO A 107 11.58 -8.08 -2.83
N THR A 108 10.53 -8.90 -2.76
CA THR A 108 10.36 -9.86 -1.67
C THR A 108 9.59 -11.13 -2.08
N ASP A 109 9.95 -12.25 -1.45
CA ASP A 109 9.18 -13.50 -1.51
C ASP A 109 8.17 -13.64 -0.36
N GLU A 110 8.16 -12.71 0.59
CA GLU A 110 7.23 -12.72 1.72
C GLU A 110 5.77 -12.75 1.26
N ARG A 111 4.89 -13.37 2.05
CA ARG A 111 3.46 -13.39 1.73
C ARG A 111 2.83 -12.05 2.08
N ARG A 112 2.04 -11.49 1.15
CA ARG A 112 1.16 -10.36 1.47
C ARG A 112 0.10 -10.78 2.49
N LYS A 113 0.07 -10.08 3.63
CA LYS A 113 -0.99 -10.22 4.63
C LYS A 113 -2.31 -9.64 4.13
N SER A 114 -3.41 -10.28 4.51
CA SER A 114 -4.74 -9.77 4.27
C SER A 114 -5.02 -8.54 5.14
N ALA A 115 -6.07 -7.81 4.79
CA ALA A 115 -6.57 -6.70 5.60
C ALA A 115 -6.92 -7.11 7.04
N ALA A 116 -7.42 -8.33 7.27
CA ALA A 116 -7.77 -8.81 8.61
C ALA A 116 -6.53 -9.16 9.42
N GLU A 117 -5.58 -9.89 8.81
CA GLU A 117 -4.31 -10.26 9.44
C GLU A 117 -3.51 -9.03 9.89
N LEU A 118 -3.47 -7.97 9.07
CA LEU A 118 -2.83 -6.70 9.47
C LEU A 118 -3.49 -6.07 10.69
N MET A 119 -4.81 -6.13 10.80
CA MET A 119 -5.52 -5.56 11.96
C MET A 119 -5.31 -6.41 13.21
N GLU A 120 -5.28 -7.74 13.08
CA GLU A 120 -5.00 -8.66 14.19
C GLU A 120 -3.60 -8.43 14.77
N GLU A 121 -2.60 -8.22 13.92
CA GLU A 121 -1.24 -7.89 14.36
C GLU A 121 -1.16 -6.57 15.13
N MET A 122 -2.04 -5.61 14.81
CA MET A 122 -2.18 -4.35 15.54
C MET A 122 -3.00 -4.50 16.84
N GLY A 123 -3.41 -5.71 17.22
CA GLY A 123 -4.24 -5.99 18.40
C GLY A 123 -5.74 -5.83 18.16
N GLY A 124 -6.16 -5.69 16.90
CA GLY A 124 -7.57 -5.74 16.51
C GLY A 124 -8.14 -7.14 16.69
N VAL A 125 -9.41 -7.22 17.09
CA VAL A 125 -10.14 -8.49 17.18
C VAL A 125 -11.17 -8.49 16.06
N PRO A 126 -11.15 -9.48 15.14
CA PRO A 126 -12.22 -9.60 14.16
C PRO A 126 -13.55 -9.75 14.89
N TYR A 127 -14.60 -9.11 14.37
CA TYR A 127 -15.94 -9.40 14.88
C TYR A 127 -16.18 -10.90 14.74
N ALA A 128 -16.59 -11.56 15.82
CA ALA A 128 -16.95 -12.97 15.79
C ALA A 128 -17.94 -13.18 14.63
N GLU A 129 -17.61 -14.09 13.71
CA GLU A 129 -18.47 -14.43 12.59
C GLU A 129 -19.84 -14.86 13.15
N ASN A 130 -20.91 -14.17 12.74
CA ASN A 130 -22.26 -14.69 12.75
C ASN A 130 -22.56 -15.26 11.36
#